data_AF-A0A1B6BH85-F1
#
_entry.id   AF-A0A1B6BH85-F1
#
_cell.length_a   1.000
_cell.length_b   1.000
_cell.length_c   1.000
_cell.angle_alpha   90.00
_cell.angle_beta   90.00
_cell.angle_gamma   90.00
#
_symmetry.space_group_name_H-M   'P 1'
#
loop_
_entity.id
_entity.type
_entity.pdbx_description
1 polymer ?
#
loop_
_entity_poly.entity_id
_entity_poly.type
_entity_poly.pdbx_seq_one_letter_code
_entity_poly.pdbx_strand_id
1 'polypeptide(L)'
;MKQLNPTSSRHEFRESRLKEWKSKYTENIINSRRRRNFDDLLLSTYTYYNQETLSTDDIWNYIKVNFDSPKYYLKIYLEKRAYLYHEAIDDTDYWTKKANYLEIIESSRGNKINNINKLAVSYLNDNGGSMVLKDLINVLVNQHKYHEKTCYQTLSNNKQVKKFPKDNVMLISILENKFTNVSLINVSEQEFEEFLMKSKAEESKYDFKQGFLNLSDDRSFNAKSFEKIMKNICAMANHGFGHTGRLFIGICDTENDTLRVEQLDKIDIIRLNGVGVAGLEREAVHLGYDLEKYQNFILSKIENSKLPLKLKNHLKSNVGFIHYKNKYIMMIEVNCTDGPSLYNETELYIRKGPNVDLYLKLTQV
;
A
#
# COMPACT_ATOMS: atom_id res chain seq x y z
N MET A 1 -35.44 48.06 -15.99
CA MET A 1 -35.31 46.62 -15.69
C MET A 1 -33.91 46.18 -16.11
N LYS A 2 -33.00 45.92 -15.15
CA LYS A 2 -31.66 45.38 -15.45
C LYS A 2 -31.79 43.88 -15.73
N GLN A 3 -31.41 43.44 -16.93
CA GLN A 3 -31.31 42.01 -17.26
C GLN A 3 -30.20 41.38 -16.41
N LEU A 4 -30.59 40.41 -15.56
CA LEU A 4 -29.65 39.56 -14.84
C LEU A 4 -29.15 38.47 -15.79
N ASN A 5 -27.86 38.50 -16.12
CA ASN A 5 -27.21 37.49 -16.94
C ASN A 5 -27.20 36.13 -16.22
N PRO A 6 -27.80 35.05 -16.80
CA PRO A 6 -27.89 33.73 -16.15
C PRO A 6 -26.55 32.98 -16.07
N THR A 7 -25.52 33.47 -16.75
CA THR A 7 -24.19 32.84 -16.85
C THR A 7 -23.27 33.19 -15.68
N SER A 8 -23.44 34.37 -15.07
CA SER A 8 -22.61 34.80 -13.92
C SER A 8 -22.91 33.97 -12.67
N SER A 9 -24.18 33.66 -12.41
CA SER A 9 -24.60 32.94 -11.21
C SER A 9 -24.15 31.47 -11.21
N ARG A 10 -24.11 30.80 -12.37
CA ARG A 10 -23.60 29.43 -12.48
C ARG A 10 -22.09 29.33 -12.27
N HIS A 11 -21.34 30.33 -12.74
CA HIS A 11 -19.89 30.37 -12.58
C HIS A 11 -19.51 30.68 -11.12
N GLU A 12 -20.18 31.64 -10.49
CA GLU A 12 -20.03 31.96 -9.07
C GLU A 12 -20.46 30.79 -8.16
N PHE A 13 -21.52 30.05 -8.53
CA PHE A 13 -21.97 28.88 -7.79
C PHE A 13 -20.99 27.70 -7.89
N ARG A 14 -20.34 27.51 -9.04
CA ARG A 14 -19.27 26.50 -9.23
C ARG A 14 -18.00 26.86 -8.47
N GLU A 15 -17.56 28.12 -8.54
CA GLU A 15 -16.41 28.65 -7.79
C GLU A 15 -16.63 28.52 -6.27
N SER A 16 -17.82 28.90 -5.80
CA SER A 16 -18.25 28.73 -4.40
C SER A 16 -18.18 27.28 -3.93
N ARG A 17 -18.78 26.35 -4.69
CA ARG A 17 -18.69 24.91 -4.39
C ARG A 17 -17.26 24.40 -4.44
N LEU A 18 -16.43 24.80 -5.40
CA LEU A 18 -15.02 24.39 -5.48
C LEU A 18 -14.21 24.91 -4.29
N LYS A 19 -14.50 26.10 -3.79
CA LYS A 19 -13.85 26.71 -2.63
C LYS A 19 -14.29 26.04 -1.33
N GLU A 20 -15.58 25.71 -1.21
CA GLU A 20 -16.14 24.94 -0.11
C GLU A 20 -15.61 23.49 -0.11
N TRP A 21 -15.51 22.86 -1.29
CA TRP A 21 -14.89 21.55 -1.47
C TRP A 21 -13.41 21.61 -1.12
N LYS A 22 -12.65 22.55 -1.68
CA LYS A 22 -11.24 22.75 -1.33
C LYS A 22 -11.09 22.96 0.17
N SER A 23 -11.88 23.80 0.83
CA SER A 23 -11.80 24.01 2.28
C SER A 23 -12.08 22.72 3.07
N LYS A 24 -13.19 22.02 2.75
CA LYS A 24 -13.60 20.76 3.39
C LYS A 24 -12.59 19.63 3.21
N TYR A 25 -11.89 19.58 2.08
CA TYR A 25 -10.83 18.60 1.83
C TYR A 25 -9.44 19.11 2.21
N THR A 26 -9.22 20.41 2.35
CA THR A 26 -7.97 20.99 2.87
C THR A 26 -7.83 20.64 4.35
N GLU A 27 -8.92 20.62 5.12
CA GLU A 27 -8.88 20.06 6.48
C GLU A 27 -8.56 18.55 6.51
N ASN A 28 -8.97 17.79 5.50
CA ASN A 28 -8.57 16.36 5.36
C ASN A 28 -7.11 16.20 4.91
N ILE A 29 -6.60 17.09 4.06
CA ILE A 29 -5.21 17.17 3.60
C ILE A 29 -4.28 17.71 4.72
N ILE A 30 -4.77 18.58 5.60
CA ILE A 30 -4.02 19.06 6.77
C ILE A 30 -4.05 17.99 7.88
N ASN A 31 -5.13 17.22 8.01
CA ASN A 31 -5.22 16.08 8.92
C ASN A 31 -4.42 14.83 8.47
N SER A 32 -3.90 14.78 7.24
CA SER A 32 -2.98 13.71 6.80
C SER A 32 -1.56 13.88 7.35
N ARG A 33 -1.23 15.03 7.94
CA ARG A 33 -0.04 15.21 8.82
C ARG A 33 -0.30 14.80 10.27
N ARG A 34 -1.15 13.79 10.52
CA ARG A 34 -1.27 13.20 11.86
C ARG A 34 -0.10 12.26 12.10
N ARG A 35 0.93 12.81 12.76
CA ARG A 35 2.07 12.12 13.37
C ARG A 35 1.67 10.73 13.87
N ARG A 36 2.29 9.67 13.34
CA ARG A 36 2.14 8.34 13.95
C ARG A 36 2.75 8.37 15.35
N ASN A 37 2.14 7.62 16.26
CA ASN A 37 2.80 7.30 17.50
C ASN A 37 4.12 6.58 17.16
N PHE A 38 5.23 7.04 17.74
CA PHE A 38 6.54 6.44 17.51
C PHE A 38 6.55 4.94 17.81
N ASP A 39 5.81 4.47 18.82
CA ASP A 39 5.73 3.04 19.13
C ASP A 39 5.03 2.27 18.01
N ASP A 40 4.00 2.83 17.38
CA ASP A 40 3.31 2.17 16.25
C ASP A 40 4.23 2.12 15.02
N LEU A 41 4.95 3.22 14.79
CA LEU A 41 5.92 3.33 13.70
C LEU A 41 7.08 2.34 13.90
N LEU A 42 7.58 2.21 15.12
CA LEU A 42 8.64 1.27 15.48
C LEU A 42 8.18 -0.18 15.39
N LEU A 43 6.99 -0.52 15.89
CA LEU A 43 6.47 -1.89 15.76
C LEU A 43 6.27 -2.27 14.28
N SER A 44 5.85 -1.31 13.44
CA SER A 44 5.72 -1.53 12.00
C SER A 44 7.07 -1.85 11.34
N THR A 45 8.20 -1.34 11.86
CA THR A 45 9.53 -1.64 11.31
C THR A 45 9.87 -3.12 11.55
N TYR A 46 9.67 -3.63 12.76
CA TYR A 46 9.92 -5.03 13.09
C TYR A 46 9.02 -5.97 12.28
N THR A 47 7.74 -5.62 12.11
CA THR A 47 6.83 -6.38 11.24
C THR A 47 7.31 -6.38 9.78
N TYR A 48 7.77 -5.24 9.27
CA TYR A 48 8.25 -5.13 7.89
C TYR A 48 9.48 -6.01 7.62
N TYR A 49 10.47 -5.96 8.51
CA TYR A 49 11.70 -6.75 8.39
C TYR A 49 11.52 -8.22 8.82
N ASN A 50 10.42 -8.55 9.50
CA ASN A 50 10.16 -9.87 10.07
C ASN A 50 11.31 -10.36 10.99
N GLN A 51 11.88 -9.43 11.76
CA GLN A 51 13.01 -9.69 12.65
C GLN A 51 12.70 -9.19 14.06
N GLU A 52 13.31 -9.79 15.07
CA GLU A 52 13.19 -9.34 16.46
C GLU A 52 14.27 -8.31 16.84
N THR A 53 15.40 -8.33 16.13
CA THR A 53 16.55 -7.46 16.34
C THR A 53 16.81 -6.66 15.07
N LEU A 54 16.92 -5.34 15.20
CA LEU A 54 17.21 -4.43 14.09
C LEU A 54 18.33 -3.47 14.47
N SER A 55 19.18 -3.10 13.49
CA SER A 55 20.13 -2.01 13.70
C SER A 55 19.40 -0.66 13.71
N THR A 56 20.05 0.36 14.29
CA THR A 56 19.56 1.75 14.22
C THR A 56 19.36 2.21 12.78
N ASP A 57 20.18 1.72 11.85
CA ASP A 57 20.09 2.05 10.43
C ASP A 57 18.90 1.38 9.75
N ASP A 58 18.61 0.11 10.07
CA ASP A 58 17.42 -0.58 9.55
C ASP A 58 16.14 0.12 10.02
N ILE A 59 16.06 0.48 11.31
CA ILE A 59 14.94 1.26 11.86
C ILE A 59 14.84 2.61 11.15
N TRP A 60 15.95 3.35 11.04
CA TRP A 60 15.98 4.66 10.39
C TRP A 60 15.49 4.60 8.94
N ASN A 61 15.97 3.61 8.18
CA ASN A 61 15.64 3.43 6.77
C ASN A 61 14.14 3.32 6.53
N TYR A 62 13.43 2.63 7.43
CA TYR A 62 11.97 2.51 7.38
C TYR A 62 11.26 3.78 7.88
N ILE A 63 11.65 4.32 9.04
CA ILE A 63 10.86 5.37 9.70
C ILE A 63 11.09 6.78 9.13
N LYS A 64 12.21 7.04 8.44
CA LYS A 64 12.68 8.40 8.04
C LYS A 64 11.62 9.27 7.34
N VAL A 65 10.65 8.64 6.69
CA VAL A 65 9.56 9.32 5.96
C VAL A 65 8.45 9.82 6.89
N ASN A 66 8.26 9.12 8.00
CA ASN A 66 7.17 9.30 8.96
C ASN A 66 7.67 9.72 10.36
N PHE A 67 8.96 10.02 10.48
CA PHE A 67 9.60 10.43 11.72
C PHE A 67 10.04 11.90 11.63
N ASP A 68 9.40 12.75 12.41
CA ASP A 68 9.55 14.22 12.38
C ASP A 68 10.84 14.72 13.06
N SER A 69 11.88 13.88 13.19
CA SER A 69 13.13 14.26 13.86
C SER A 69 14.36 13.76 13.10
N PRO A 70 15.47 14.51 13.14
CA PRO A 70 16.73 14.06 12.56
C PRO A 70 17.20 12.69 13.08
N LYS A 71 17.96 11.97 12.26
CA LYS A 71 18.49 10.62 12.58
C LYS A 71 19.15 10.54 13.94
N TYR A 72 19.93 11.55 14.33
CA TYR A 72 20.65 11.54 15.60
C TYR A 72 19.73 11.55 16.84
N TYR A 73 18.47 11.97 16.72
CA TYR A 73 17.50 11.84 17.81
C TYR A 73 16.93 10.43 17.94
N LEU A 74 17.01 9.58 16.91
CA LEU A 74 16.39 8.26 16.91
C LEU A 74 16.84 7.43 18.13
N LYS A 75 18.14 7.44 18.44
CA LYS A 75 18.70 6.74 19.59
C LYS A 75 18.04 7.16 20.91
N ILE A 76 17.90 8.46 21.16
CA ILE A 76 17.21 9.01 22.35
C ILE A 76 15.75 8.54 22.41
N TYR A 77 15.10 8.40 21.25
CA TYR A 77 13.77 7.82 21.25
C TYR A 77 13.84 6.35 21.64
N LEU A 78 14.64 5.53 20.97
CA LEU A 78 14.74 4.09 21.25
C LEU A 78 15.09 3.78 22.72
N GLU A 79 16.05 4.49 23.32
CA GLU A 79 16.49 4.31 24.72
C GLU A 79 15.37 4.49 25.75
N LYS A 80 14.36 5.32 25.45
CA LYS A 80 13.23 5.57 26.36
C LYS A 80 12.21 4.42 26.40
N ARG A 81 12.36 3.38 25.55
CA ARG A 81 11.35 2.32 25.39
C ARG A 81 11.76 1.11 26.18
N ALA A 82 11.09 0.91 27.32
CA ALA A 82 11.36 -0.20 28.24
C ALA A 82 11.17 -1.59 27.60
N TYR A 83 10.49 -1.69 26.46
CA TYR A 83 10.27 -2.93 25.73
C TYR A 83 11.38 -3.31 24.74
N LEU A 84 12.46 -2.50 24.67
CA LEU A 84 13.63 -2.80 23.87
C LEU A 84 14.81 -3.21 24.76
N TYR A 85 15.63 -4.12 24.24
CA TYR A 85 17.00 -4.35 24.68
C TYR A 85 17.93 -3.65 23.69
N HIS A 86 18.99 -3.03 24.21
CA HIS A 86 20.00 -2.32 23.43
C HIS A 86 21.33 -3.02 23.58
N GLU A 87 22.01 -3.23 22.46
CA GLU A 87 23.34 -3.83 22.40
C GLU A 87 24.17 -3.10 21.35
N ALA A 88 25.42 -2.78 21.68
CA ALA A 88 26.37 -2.22 20.73
C ALA A 88 27.38 -3.30 20.35
N ILE A 89 27.43 -3.67 19.07
CA ILE A 89 28.33 -4.68 18.51
C ILE A 89 29.07 -4.02 17.35
N ASP A 90 30.41 -4.03 17.38
CA ASP A 90 31.27 -3.48 16.32
C ASP A 90 30.82 -2.08 15.83
N ASP A 91 30.67 -1.14 16.77
CA ASP A 91 30.20 0.24 16.53
C ASP A 91 28.78 0.37 15.93
N THR A 92 28.01 -0.71 15.90
CA THR A 92 26.61 -0.71 15.46
C THR A 92 25.66 -0.92 16.64
N ASP A 93 24.70 0.00 16.81
CA ASP A 93 23.66 -0.09 17.81
C ASP A 93 22.49 -0.97 17.31
N TYR A 94 22.26 -2.08 18.00
CA TYR A 94 21.15 -3.03 17.79
C TYR A 94 20.07 -2.88 18.86
N TRP A 95 18.82 -3.08 18.42
CA TRP A 95 17.63 -2.96 19.23
C TRP A 95 16.80 -4.24 19.09
N THR A 96 16.67 -4.98 20.19
CA THR A 96 15.91 -6.23 20.23
C THR A 96 14.59 -6.03 20.94
N LYS A 97 13.49 -6.39 20.29
CA LYS A 97 12.16 -6.36 20.88
C LYS A 97 12.04 -7.48 21.92
N LYS A 98 11.72 -7.14 23.17
CA LYS A 98 11.50 -8.14 24.23
C LYS A 98 10.30 -9.02 23.91
N ALA A 99 10.33 -10.30 24.27
CA ALA A 99 9.21 -11.22 24.02
C ALA A 99 7.86 -10.70 24.59
N ASN A 100 7.89 -10.09 25.78
CA ASN A 100 6.73 -9.49 26.43
C ASN A 100 6.52 -8.00 26.10
N TYR A 101 7.02 -7.52 24.95
CA TYR A 101 6.94 -6.10 24.59
C TYR A 101 5.50 -5.55 24.62
N LEU A 102 4.51 -6.36 24.23
CA LEU A 102 3.09 -5.96 24.27
C LEU A 102 2.64 -5.64 25.68
N GLU A 103 2.94 -6.51 26.65
CA GLU A 103 2.63 -6.31 28.07
C GLU A 103 3.34 -5.07 28.64
N ILE A 104 4.60 -4.83 28.24
CA ILE A 104 5.37 -3.65 28.66
C ILE A 104 4.75 -2.35 28.11
N ILE A 105 4.34 -2.35 26.85
CA ILE A 105 3.61 -1.23 26.24
C ILE A 105 2.27 -1.03 26.96
N GLU A 106 1.57 -2.12 27.26
CA GLU A 106 0.27 -2.13 27.93
C GLU A 106 0.31 -1.58 29.35
N SER A 107 1.36 -1.91 30.10
CA SER A 107 1.58 -1.50 31.49
C SER A 107 2.21 -0.10 31.65
N SER A 108 2.74 0.49 30.57
CA SER A 108 3.24 1.86 30.59
C SER A 108 2.09 2.86 30.85
N ARG A 109 2.16 3.62 31.95
CA ARG A 109 1.08 4.47 32.53
C ARG A 109 0.54 5.61 31.64
N GLY A 110 0.89 5.67 30.37
CA GLY A 110 0.60 6.80 29.47
C GLY A 110 -0.39 6.54 28.34
N ASN A 111 -0.86 5.31 28.09
CA ASN A 111 -1.51 5.05 26.80
C ASN A 111 -2.67 4.04 26.80
N LYS A 112 -3.54 4.06 27.82
CA LYS A 112 -4.73 3.20 27.91
C LYS A 112 -5.54 3.14 26.60
N ILE A 113 -5.72 4.27 25.92
CA ILE A 113 -6.43 4.35 24.63
C ILE A 113 -5.66 3.62 23.52
N ASN A 114 -4.34 3.83 23.42
CA ASN A 114 -3.52 3.16 22.41
C ASN A 114 -3.39 1.66 22.68
N ASN A 115 -3.36 1.26 23.95
CA ASN A 115 -3.28 -0.15 24.34
C ASN A 115 -4.58 -0.89 24.00
N ILE A 116 -5.74 -0.29 24.30
CA ILE A 116 -7.05 -0.79 23.85
C ILE A 116 -7.09 -0.88 22.32
N ASN A 117 -6.58 0.14 21.60
CA ASN A 117 -6.55 0.12 20.14
C ASN A 117 -5.65 -0.98 19.56
N LYS A 118 -4.46 -1.19 20.13
CA LYS A 118 -3.51 -2.23 19.71
C LYS A 118 -4.08 -3.62 19.92
N LEU A 119 -4.57 -3.91 21.12
CA LEU A 119 -5.20 -5.18 21.44
C LEU A 119 -6.40 -5.43 20.53
N ALA A 120 -7.24 -4.42 20.31
CA ALA A 120 -8.39 -4.55 19.42
C ALA A 120 -7.99 -4.93 17.99
N VAL A 121 -6.94 -4.30 17.46
CA VAL A 121 -6.41 -4.63 16.13
C VAL A 121 -5.77 -6.03 16.13
N SER A 122 -5.04 -6.42 17.16
CA SER A 122 -4.46 -7.77 17.27
C SER A 122 -5.55 -8.85 17.19
N TYR A 123 -6.55 -8.77 18.06
CA TYR A 123 -7.64 -9.75 18.07
C TYR A 123 -8.40 -9.80 16.76
N LEU A 124 -8.60 -8.65 16.11
CA LEU A 124 -9.25 -8.63 14.81
C LEU A 124 -8.39 -9.30 13.73
N ASN A 125 -7.08 -9.07 13.71
CA ASN A 125 -6.17 -9.78 12.79
C ASN A 125 -6.20 -11.30 13.03
N ASP A 126 -6.15 -11.72 14.29
CA ASP A 126 -6.18 -13.13 14.68
C ASP A 126 -7.51 -13.82 14.30
N ASN A 127 -8.57 -13.05 14.04
CA ASN A 127 -9.89 -13.52 13.66
C ASN A 127 -10.25 -13.15 12.20
N GLY A 128 -9.26 -13.07 11.31
CA GLY A 128 -9.51 -12.87 9.87
C GLY A 128 -10.00 -11.45 9.53
N GLY A 129 -9.61 -10.46 10.32
CA GLY A 129 -9.86 -9.03 10.09
C GLY A 129 -11.19 -8.49 10.63
N SER A 130 -12.08 -9.34 11.17
CA SER A 130 -13.38 -8.89 11.70
C SER A 130 -13.91 -9.74 12.84
N MET A 131 -14.67 -9.13 13.75
CA MET A 131 -15.31 -9.81 14.89
C MET A 131 -16.65 -9.16 15.23
N VAL A 132 -17.46 -9.83 16.04
CA VAL A 132 -18.59 -9.20 16.73
C VAL A 132 -18.04 -8.21 17.76
N LEU A 133 -18.52 -6.96 17.73
CA LEU A 133 -18.04 -5.88 18.61
C LEU A 133 -18.16 -6.24 20.09
N LYS A 134 -19.26 -6.89 20.47
CA LYS A 134 -19.52 -7.30 21.85
C LYS A 134 -18.46 -8.31 22.33
N ASP A 135 -18.08 -9.25 21.48
CA ASP A 135 -17.09 -10.27 21.82
C ASP A 135 -15.70 -9.65 21.98
N LEU A 136 -15.33 -8.74 21.08
CA LEU A 136 -14.09 -7.98 21.21
C LEU A 136 -14.03 -7.16 22.50
N ILE A 137 -15.13 -6.50 22.87
CA ILE A 137 -15.20 -5.73 24.12
C ILE A 137 -15.14 -6.66 25.35
N ASN A 138 -15.82 -7.80 25.32
CA ASN A 138 -15.76 -8.78 26.40
C ASN A 138 -14.32 -9.29 26.62
N VAL A 139 -13.57 -9.52 25.56
CA VAL A 139 -12.14 -9.89 25.64
C VAL A 139 -11.34 -8.77 26.32
N LEU A 140 -11.49 -7.51 25.87
CA LEU A 140 -10.79 -6.36 26.43
C LEU A 140 -11.15 -6.10 27.92
N VAL A 141 -12.39 -6.34 28.32
CA VAL A 141 -12.85 -6.13 29.70
C VAL A 141 -12.41 -7.30 30.61
N ASN A 142 -12.66 -8.54 30.18
CA ASN A 142 -12.50 -9.70 31.05
C ASN A 142 -11.04 -10.14 31.17
N GLN A 143 -10.31 -10.13 30.05
CA GLN A 143 -8.91 -10.57 30.01
C GLN A 143 -7.96 -9.42 30.38
N HIS A 144 -8.19 -8.23 29.83
CA HIS A 144 -7.28 -7.07 29.97
C HIS A 144 -7.73 -6.04 31.01
N LYS A 145 -8.83 -6.31 31.73
CA LYS A 145 -9.34 -5.50 32.85
C LYS A 145 -9.61 -4.03 32.52
N TYR A 146 -9.91 -3.71 31.25
CA TYR A 146 -10.35 -2.37 30.88
C TYR A 146 -11.81 -2.12 31.27
N HIS A 147 -12.16 -0.84 31.47
CA HIS A 147 -13.56 -0.47 31.67
C HIS A 147 -14.31 -0.51 30.35
N GLU A 148 -15.45 -1.17 30.33
CA GLU A 148 -16.32 -1.34 29.16
C GLU A 148 -16.62 -0.01 28.45
N LYS A 149 -17.01 1.03 29.21
CA LYS A 149 -17.27 2.37 28.67
C LYS A 149 -16.04 2.95 27.95
N THR A 150 -14.84 2.75 28.50
CA THR A 150 -13.60 3.21 27.88
C THR A 150 -13.31 2.44 26.59
N CYS A 151 -13.58 1.12 26.55
CA CYS A 151 -13.45 0.32 25.34
C CYS A 151 -14.39 0.80 24.23
N TYR A 152 -15.68 0.98 24.54
CA TYR A 152 -16.65 1.49 23.56
C TYR A 152 -16.25 2.85 23.00
N GLN A 153 -15.90 3.81 23.87
CA GLN A 153 -15.47 5.15 23.47
C GLN A 153 -14.19 5.11 22.63
N THR A 154 -13.22 4.31 23.04
CA THR A 154 -11.94 4.15 22.33
C THR A 154 -12.17 3.56 20.94
N LEU A 155 -12.93 2.47 20.83
CA LEU A 155 -13.22 1.81 19.55
C LEU A 155 -14.13 2.63 18.65
N SER A 156 -15.01 3.48 19.19
CA SER A 156 -15.80 4.42 18.39
C SER A 156 -14.95 5.51 17.75
N ASN A 157 -13.87 5.92 18.44
CA ASN A 157 -12.96 6.96 17.98
C ASN A 157 -11.72 6.40 17.25
N ASN A 158 -11.58 5.07 17.20
CA ASN A 158 -10.45 4.42 16.56
C ASN A 158 -10.65 4.35 15.04
N LYS A 159 -9.96 5.22 14.31
CA LYS A 159 -10.03 5.18 12.84
C LYS A 159 -9.33 3.98 12.14
N GLN A 160 -8.76 3.02 12.88
CA GLN A 160 -8.21 1.77 12.32
C GLN A 160 -9.27 0.66 12.27
N VAL A 161 -10.48 0.94 12.75
CA VAL A 161 -11.56 -0.04 12.81
C VAL A 161 -12.86 0.63 12.39
N LYS A 162 -13.77 -0.16 11.82
CA LYS A 162 -15.10 0.30 11.42
C LYS A 162 -16.15 -0.61 12.01
N LYS A 163 -17.18 -0.01 12.62
CA LYS A 163 -18.36 -0.71 13.13
C LYS A 163 -19.45 -0.70 12.06
N PHE A 164 -20.08 -1.83 11.83
CA PHE A 164 -21.20 -1.93 10.91
C PHE A 164 -22.21 -3.00 11.39
N PRO A 165 -23.52 -2.77 11.23
CA PRO A 165 -24.52 -3.76 11.56
C PRO A 165 -24.56 -4.86 10.49
N LYS A 166 -24.72 -6.12 10.91
CA LYS A 166 -24.97 -7.28 10.04
C LYS A 166 -25.78 -8.31 10.85
N ASP A 167 -26.87 -8.84 10.29
CA ASP A 167 -27.66 -9.93 10.90
C ASP A 167 -28.02 -9.71 12.39
N ASN A 168 -28.54 -8.52 12.72
CA ASN A 168 -28.89 -8.07 14.09
C ASN A 168 -27.73 -8.00 15.11
N VAL A 169 -26.48 -8.16 14.67
CA VAL A 169 -25.29 -7.95 15.49
C VAL A 169 -24.46 -6.78 14.96
N MET A 170 -23.69 -6.15 15.84
CA MET A 170 -22.73 -5.11 15.44
C MET A 170 -21.37 -5.77 15.24
N LEU A 171 -20.89 -5.77 14.01
CA LEU A 171 -19.53 -6.19 13.69
C LEU A 171 -18.58 -5.01 13.80
N ILE A 172 -17.32 -5.32 14.06
CA ILE A 172 -16.19 -4.40 13.97
C ILE A 172 -15.11 -5.09 13.14
N SER A 173 -14.60 -4.38 12.13
CA SER A 173 -13.49 -4.87 11.29
C SER A 173 -12.32 -3.92 11.37
N ILE A 174 -11.12 -4.43 11.12
CA ILE A 174 -9.97 -3.59 10.82
C ILE A 174 -10.27 -2.86 9.52
N LEU A 175 -10.05 -1.56 9.55
CA LEU A 175 -9.78 -0.78 8.35
C LEU A 175 -8.31 -1.05 8.07
N GLU A 176 -8.01 -1.79 7.00
CA GLU A 176 -6.62 -2.00 6.58
C GLU A 176 -5.87 -0.67 6.67
N ASN A 177 -4.75 -0.75 7.38
CA ASN A 177 -3.89 0.29 7.93
C ASN A 177 -4.19 1.75 7.52
N LYS A 178 -4.10 2.68 8.49
CA LYS A 178 -4.06 4.15 8.28
C LYS A 178 -2.76 4.61 7.60
N PHE A 179 -2.41 3.99 6.49
CA PHE A 179 -1.23 4.30 5.71
C PHE A 179 -1.53 4.95 4.38
N THR A 180 -2.80 5.07 3.99
CA THR A 180 -3.03 5.25 2.58
C THR A 180 -4.29 6.05 2.30
N ASN A 181 -4.13 7.30 1.83
CA ASN A 181 -5.03 7.80 0.78
C ASN A 181 -4.70 7.14 -0.58
N VAL A 182 -4.12 5.93 -0.53
CA VAL A 182 -3.85 5.09 -1.69
C VAL A 182 -5.15 4.39 -2.05
N SER A 183 -5.38 4.26 -3.35
CA SER A 183 -6.46 3.42 -3.87
C SER A 183 -6.23 1.97 -3.45
N LEU A 184 -6.91 1.47 -2.41
CA LEU A 184 -6.96 0.04 -2.11
C LEU A 184 -8.01 -0.61 -3.01
N ILE A 185 -7.68 -1.79 -3.53
CA ILE A 185 -8.63 -2.61 -4.27
C ILE A 185 -9.09 -3.72 -3.35
N ASN A 186 -10.41 -3.86 -3.21
CA ASN A 186 -11.01 -4.89 -2.37
C ASN A 186 -10.92 -6.26 -3.07
N VAL A 187 -9.75 -6.88 -2.96
CA VAL A 187 -9.47 -8.26 -3.39
C VAL A 187 -9.08 -9.03 -2.15
N SER A 188 -9.83 -10.07 -1.83
CA SER A 188 -9.51 -10.96 -0.71
C SER A 188 -8.22 -11.74 -0.98
N GLU A 189 -7.58 -12.25 0.08
CA GLU A 189 -6.39 -13.09 -0.08
C GLU A 189 -6.67 -14.30 -0.99
N GLN A 190 -7.83 -14.96 -0.81
CA GLN A 190 -8.22 -16.09 -1.65
C GLN A 190 -8.36 -15.70 -3.13
N GLU A 191 -9.03 -14.58 -3.44
CA GLU A 191 -9.15 -14.10 -4.82
C GLU A 191 -7.79 -13.77 -5.44
N PHE A 192 -6.86 -13.21 -4.65
CA PHE A 192 -5.51 -12.96 -5.09
C PHE A 192 -4.77 -14.27 -5.41
N GLU A 193 -4.85 -15.28 -4.54
CA GLU A 193 -4.25 -16.59 -4.79
C GLU A 193 -4.85 -17.27 -6.03
N GLU A 194 -6.15 -17.10 -6.28
CA GLU A 194 -6.81 -17.57 -7.51
C GLU A 194 -6.28 -16.85 -8.76
N PHE A 195 -5.99 -15.55 -8.71
CA PHE A 195 -5.32 -14.85 -9.82
C PHE A 195 -3.95 -15.44 -10.10
N LEU A 196 -3.17 -15.77 -9.07
CA LEU A 196 -1.86 -16.41 -9.22
C LEU A 196 -1.95 -17.84 -9.78
N MET A 197 -3.02 -18.57 -9.51
CA MET A 197 -3.24 -19.88 -10.12
C MET A 197 -3.63 -19.74 -11.60
N LYS A 198 -4.54 -18.81 -11.92
CA LYS A 198 -5.03 -18.57 -13.29
C LYS A 198 -3.93 -18.06 -14.22
N SER A 199 -2.97 -17.28 -13.71
CA SER A 199 -1.88 -16.74 -14.53
C SER A 199 -1.07 -17.81 -15.26
N LYS A 200 -0.93 -19.01 -14.69
CA LYS A 200 -0.22 -20.14 -15.32
C LYS A 200 -0.91 -20.69 -16.56
N ALA A 201 -2.24 -20.62 -16.59
CA ALA A 201 -3.04 -21.11 -17.73
C ALA A 201 -3.40 -19.99 -18.70
N GLU A 202 -3.48 -18.75 -18.21
CA GLU A 202 -3.93 -17.57 -18.96
C GLU A 202 -2.85 -16.50 -19.08
N GLU A 203 -1.63 -16.89 -19.48
CA GLU A 203 -0.45 -16.00 -19.53
C GLU A 203 -0.67 -14.71 -20.32
N SER A 204 -1.58 -14.70 -21.29
CA SER A 204 -1.91 -13.48 -22.05
C SER A 204 -2.67 -12.43 -21.24
N LYS A 205 -3.39 -12.83 -20.18
CA LYS A 205 -4.19 -11.91 -19.35
C LYS A 205 -3.45 -11.43 -18.10
N TYR A 206 -2.41 -12.13 -17.67
CA TYR A 206 -1.69 -11.84 -16.43
C TYR A 206 -0.22 -11.52 -16.72
N ASP A 207 0.34 -10.54 -16.03
CA ASP A 207 1.79 -10.30 -16.04
C ASP A 207 2.26 -9.92 -14.63
N PHE A 208 3.45 -10.39 -14.28
CA PHE A 208 4.06 -10.17 -12.97
C PHE A 208 5.38 -9.40 -13.13
N LYS A 209 5.61 -8.45 -12.23
CA LYS A 209 6.88 -7.71 -12.15
C LYS A 209 7.25 -7.48 -10.70
N GLN A 210 8.53 -7.65 -10.39
CA GLN A 210 9.06 -7.46 -9.04
C GLN A 210 8.85 -6.04 -8.51
N GLY A 211 8.90 -5.03 -9.39
CA GLY A 211 8.90 -3.62 -9.03
C GLY A 211 9.33 -2.72 -10.19
N PHE A 212 9.59 -1.45 -9.89
CA PHE A 212 10.01 -0.44 -10.86
C PHE A 212 11.48 0.00 -10.70
N LEU A 213 12.15 -0.42 -9.64
CA LEU A 213 13.57 -0.14 -9.40
C LEU A 213 14.45 -1.27 -9.92
N ASN A 214 15.70 -0.95 -10.23
CA ASN A 214 16.70 -1.96 -10.57
C ASN A 214 17.00 -2.85 -9.36
N LEU A 215 17.24 -4.14 -9.60
CA LEU A 215 17.73 -5.10 -8.60
C LEU A 215 19.26 -5.02 -8.43
N SER A 216 19.77 -3.80 -8.39
CA SER A 216 21.17 -3.43 -8.15
C SER A 216 21.25 -2.54 -6.92
N ASP A 217 22.45 -2.33 -6.39
CA ASP A 217 22.63 -1.62 -5.11
C ASP A 217 22.27 -0.13 -5.20
N ASP A 218 22.34 0.47 -6.40
CA ASP A 218 21.91 1.85 -6.67
C ASP A 218 20.39 2.01 -6.67
N ARG A 219 19.63 0.91 -6.87
CA ARG A 219 18.16 0.84 -6.78
C ARG A 219 17.44 1.97 -7.54
N SER A 220 18.03 2.43 -8.63
CA SER A 220 17.49 3.52 -9.44
C SER A 220 16.26 3.08 -10.25
N PHE A 221 15.42 4.03 -10.67
CA PHE A 221 14.23 3.73 -11.48
C PHE A 221 14.62 3.09 -12.82
N ASN A 222 14.08 1.90 -13.09
CA ASN A 222 14.40 1.13 -14.28
C ASN A 222 13.54 1.59 -15.47
N ALA A 223 13.99 2.65 -16.14
CA ALA A 223 13.28 3.21 -17.30
C ALA A 223 13.09 2.20 -18.45
N LYS A 224 14.05 1.27 -18.64
CA LYS A 224 13.95 0.22 -19.68
C LYS A 224 12.86 -0.80 -19.34
N SER A 225 12.80 -1.26 -18.10
CA SER A 225 11.75 -2.16 -17.63
C SER A 225 10.39 -1.46 -17.68
N PHE A 226 10.32 -0.21 -17.24
CA PHE A 226 9.09 0.60 -17.30
C PHE A 226 8.56 0.72 -18.74
N GLU A 227 9.42 1.03 -19.72
CA GLU A 227 9.02 1.08 -21.14
C GLU A 227 8.45 -0.28 -21.61
N LYS A 228 9.06 -1.40 -21.22
CA LYS A 228 8.54 -2.74 -21.53
C LYS A 228 7.17 -2.98 -20.89
N ILE A 229 6.99 -2.56 -19.63
CA ILE A 229 5.70 -2.66 -18.93
C ILE A 229 4.64 -1.84 -19.67
N MET A 230 4.93 -0.61 -20.09
CA MET A 230 3.97 0.21 -20.84
C MET A 230 3.60 -0.43 -22.18
N LYS A 231 4.57 -0.99 -22.92
CA LYS A 231 4.27 -1.76 -24.13
C LYS A 231 3.39 -2.97 -23.84
N ASN A 232 3.62 -3.66 -22.72
CA ASN A 232 2.78 -4.78 -22.32
C ASN A 232 1.34 -4.34 -21.98
N ILE A 233 1.17 -3.24 -21.23
CA ILE A 233 -0.14 -2.66 -20.98
C ILE A 233 -0.85 -2.31 -22.30
N CYS A 234 -0.15 -1.72 -23.25
CA CYS A 234 -0.70 -1.43 -24.57
C CYS A 234 -1.15 -2.70 -25.28
N ALA A 235 -0.34 -3.76 -25.23
CA ALA A 235 -0.66 -5.06 -25.79
C ALA A 235 -1.88 -5.72 -25.12
N MET A 236 -1.97 -5.67 -23.79
CA MET A 236 -3.12 -6.15 -23.01
C MET A 236 -4.42 -5.43 -23.41
N ALA A 237 -4.37 -4.11 -23.58
CA ALA A 237 -5.52 -3.33 -24.03
C ALA A 237 -6.01 -3.72 -25.44
N ASN A 238 -5.14 -4.35 -26.24
CA ASN A 238 -5.42 -4.80 -27.60
C ASN A 238 -5.91 -6.25 -27.68
N HIS A 239 -6.12 -6.96 -26.56
CA HIS A 239 -6.70 -8.31 -26.56
C HIS A 239 -8.17 -8.38 -27.00
N GLY A 240 -8.82 -7.23 -27.20
CA GLY A 240 -10.18 -7.14 -27.69
C GLY A 240 -11.20 -6.80 -26.60
N PHE A 241 -12.42 -6.49 -27.03
CA PHE A 241 -13.51 -6.10 -26.15
C PHE A 241 -13.92 -7.24 -25.22
N GLY A 242 -14.24 -6.93 -23.96
CA GLY A 242 -14.64 -7.91 -22.94
C GLY A 242 -13.48 -8.68 -22.31
N HIS A 243 -12.23 -8.42 -22.73
CA HIS A 243 -11.04 -8.97 -22.09
C HIS A 243 -10.44 -7.95 -21.10
N THR A 244 -10.15 -8.42 -19.89
CA THR A 244 -9.46 -7.67 -18.84
C THR A 244 -8.08 -8.29 -18.61
N GLY A 245 -7.03 -7.54 -18.93
CA GLY A 245 -5.67 -7.83 -18.51
C GLY A 245 -5.43 -7.33 -17.09
N ARG A 246 -4.58 -8.03 -16.34
CA ARG A 246 -4.16 -7.65 -14.99
C ARG A 246 -2.65 -7.72 -14.88
N LEU A 247 -2.04 -6.59 -14.55
CA LEU A 247 -0.63 -6.48 -14.26
C LEU A 247 -0.46 -6.35 -12.75
N PHE A 248 0.33 -7.24 -12.15
CA PHE A 248 0.67 -7.19 -10.73
C PHE A 248 2.13 -6.80 -10.56
N ILE A 249 2.36 -5.74 -9.80
CA ILE A 249 3.68 -5.24 -9.46
C ILE A 249 3.93 -5.45 -7.96
N GLY A 250 5.13 -5.92 -7.61
CA GLY A 250 5.45 -6.44 -6.28
C GLY A 250 5.50 -7.97 -6.24
N ILE A 251 5.59 -8.62 -7.40
CA ILE A 251 5.67 -10.08 -7.55
C ILE A 251 6.89 -10.44 -8.40
N CYS A 252 7.84 -11.16 -7.82
CA CYS A 252 8.97 -11.74 -8.52
C CYS A 252 8.53 -12.99 -9.28
N ASP A 253 8.75 -12.98 -10.60
CA ASP A 253 8.41 -14.09 -11.50
C ASP A 253 9.45 -15.23 -11.43
N THR A 254 10.67 -14.92 -11.00
CA THR A 254 11.78 -15.89 -10.89
C THR A 254 12.35 -15.95 -9.47
N GLU A 255 12.81 -17.12 -9.06
CA GLU A 255 13.47 -17.28 -7.75
C GLU A 255 14.76 -16.46 -7.64
N ASN A 256 15.48 -16.24 -8.76
CA ASN A 256 16.66 -15.37 -8.77
C ASN A 256 16.31 -13.92 -8.40
N ASP A 257 15.20 -13.40 -8.95
CA ASP A 257 14.72 -12.07 -8.57
C ASP A 257 14.27 -12.05 -7.11
N THR A 258 13.59 -13.09 -6.64
CA THR A 258 13.18 -13.25 -5.23
C THR A 258 14.37 -13.17 -4.30
N LEU A 259 15.38 -14.04 -4.48
CA LEU A 259 16.59 -14.06 -3.66
C LEU A 259 17.34 -12.73 -3.70
N ARG A 260 17.41 -12.09 -4.87
CA ARG A 260 18.08 -10.79 -5.00
C ARG A 260 17.33 -9.69 -4.24
N VAL A 261 16.00 -9.70 -4.24
CA VAL A 261 15.20 -8.76 -3.43
C VAL A 261 15.42 -9.01 -1.94
N GLU A 262 15.39 -10.27 -1.48
CA GLU A 262 15.64 -10.62 -0.07
C GLU A 262 17.01 -10.10 0.41
N GLN A 263 18.06 -10.28 -0.41
CA GLN A 263 19.40 -9.77 -0.12
C GLN A 263 19.46 -8.24 -0.02
N LEU A 264 18.85 -7.55 -0.98
CA LEU A 264 18.90 -6.08 -1.05
C LEU A 264 18.08 -5.41 0.04
N ASP A 265 16.90 -5.95 0.32
CA ASP A 265 15.91 -5.34 1.22
C ASP A 265 15.98 -5.91 2.65
N LYS A 266 16.75 -6.99 2.88
CA LYS A 266 16.86 -7.72 4.14
C LYS A 266 15.50 -8.15 4.69
N ILE A 267 14.64 -8.65 3.80
CA ILE A 267 13.29 -9.12 4.12
C ILE A 267 13.15 -10.58 3.69
N ASP A 268 12.22 -11.29 4.33
CA ASP A 268 11.77 -12.59 3.84
C ASP A 268 10.62 -12.42 2.84
N ILE A 269 10.66 -13.19 1.74
CA ILE A 269 9.63 -13.18 0.71
C ILE A 269 8.77 -14.44 0.75
N ILE A 270 7.45 -14.25 0.72
CA ILE A 270 6.47 -15.32 0.64
C ILE A 270 6.53 -15.94 -0.76
N ARG A 271 6.81 -17.23 -0.82
CA ARG A 271 6.76 -18.00 -2.07
C ARG A 271 5.40 -18.67 -2.19
N LEU A 272 4.70 -18.42 -3.29
CA LEU A 272 3.39 -19.00 -3.55
C LEU A 272 3.27 -19.34 -5.03
N ASN A 273 2.83 -20.56 -5.34
CA ASN A 273 2.62 -21.01 -6.72
C ASN A 273 3.83 -20.84 -7.65
N GLY A 274 5.06 -20.79 -7.12
CA GLY A 274 6.29 -20.62 -7.91
C GLY A 274 6.68 -19.17 -8.19
N VAL A 275 5.97 -18.19 -7.62
CA VAL A 275 6.36 -16.76 -7.64
C VAL A 275 6.68 -16.27 -6.23
N GLY A 276 7.45 -15.18 -6.12
CA GLY A 276 7.75 -14.52 -4.85
C GLY A 276 6.95 -13.24 -4.65
N VAL A 277 6.20 -13.13 -3.55
CA VAL A 277 5.41 -11.94 -3.21
C VAL A 277 6.28 -10.95 -2.43
N ALA A 278 6.94 -10.05 -3.15
CA ALA A 278 7.92 -9.11 -2.61
C ALA A 278 7.28 -7.89 -1.93
N GLY A 279 6.14 -7.43 -2.44
CA GLY A 279 5.54 -6.14 -2.05
C GLY A 279 6.29 -4.93 -2.63
N LEU A 280 5.61 -3.78 -2.67
CA LEU A 280 6.14 -2.51 -3.19
C LEU A 280 6.50 -1.51 -2.10
N GLU A 281 6.09 -1.78 -0.85
CA GLU A 281 6.50 -0.99 0.29
C GLU A 281 8.03 -0.93 0.43
N ARG A 282 8.76 -1.96 -0.02
CA ARG A 282 10.23 -2.00 -0.05
C ARG A 282 10.85 -0.94 -0.97
N GLU A 283 10.24 -0.70 -2.14
CA GLU A 283 10.72 0.35 -3.07
C GLU A 283 10.34 1.73 -2.54
N ALA A 284 9.15 1.86 -1.93
CA ALA A 284 8.75 3.09 -1.26
C ALA A 284 9.73 3.46 -0.14
N VAL A 285 10.06 2.53 0.76
CA VAL A 285 11.04 2.71 1.85
C VAL A 285 12.39 3.13 1.30
N HIS A 286 12.88 2.44 0.26
CA HIS A 286 14.15 2.77 -0.38
C HIS A 286 14.17 4.24 -0.86
N LEU A 287 13.14 4.66 -1.60
CA LEU A 287 13.00 6.02 -2.12
C LEU A 287 12.67 7.07 -1.04
N GLY A 288 12.45 6.67 0.21
CA GLY A 288 12.00 7.57 1.27
C GLY A 288 10.58 8.08 1.04
N TYR A 289 9.74 7.25 0.45
CA TYR A 289 8.31 7.49 0.23
C TYR A 289 7.46 6.65 1.17
N ASP A 290 6.30 7.20 1.53
CA ASP A 290 5.16 6.40 1.98
C ASP A 290 4.46 5.82 0.74
N LEU A 291 3.55 4.86 0.92
CA LEU A 291 2.88 4.19 -0.19
C LEU A 291 2.06 5.15 -1.06
N GLU A 292 1.52 6.24 -0.50
CA GLU A 292 0.78 7.26 -1.24
C GLU A 292 1.68 8.05 -2.19
N LYS A 293 2.81 8.55 -1.68
CA LYS A 293 3.83 9.20 -2.51
C LYS A 293 4.37 8.25 -3.57
N TYR A 294 4.58 6.99 -3.22
CA TYR A 294 5.03 5.99 -4.17
C TYR A 294 3.99 5.73 -5.27
N GLN A 295 2.70 5.57 -4.92
CA GLN A 295 1.63 5.45 -5.92
C GLN A 295 1.60 6.65 -6.87
N ASN A 296 1.65 7.87 -6.31
CA ASN A 296 1.65 9.11 -7.08
C ASN A 296 2.89 9.23 -8.00
N PHE A 297 4.05 8.79 -7.51
CA PHE A 297 5.27 8.71 -8.31
C PHE A 297 5.07 7.79 -9.52
N ILE A 298 4.51 6.60 -9.35
CA ILE A 298 4.24 5.66 -10.46
C ILE A 298 3.17 6.22 -11.41
N LEU A 299 2.08 6.78 -10.88
CA LEU A 299 1.04 7.43 -11.69
C LEU A 299 1.59 8.56 -12.55
N SER A 300 2.51 9.36 -12.01
CA SER A 300 3.20 10.40 -12.77
C SER A 300 4.07 9.82 -13.89
N LYS A 301 4.74 8.68 -13.67
CA LYS A 301 5.49 7.99 -14.74
C LYS A 301 4.56 7.47 -15.84
N ILE A 302 3.42 6.90 -15.49
CA ILE A 302 2.39 6.44 -16.46
C ILE A 302 1.87 7.62 -17.28
N GLU A 303 1.61 8.76 -16.64
CA GLU A 303 1.13 9.96 -17.34
C GLU A 303 2.12 10.46 -18.39
N ASN A 304 3.41 10.38 -18.09
CA ASN A 304 4.49 10.80 -18.99
C ASN A 304 4.92 9.70 -19.98
N SER A 305 4.25 8.54 -20.00
CA SER A 305 4.55 7.46 -20.96
C SER A 305 4.08 7.77 -22.37
N LYS A 306 4.38 6.88 -23.33
CA LYS A 306 3.92 6.99 -24.73
C LYS A 306 2.56 6.31 -24.97
N LEU A 307 1.84 5.96 -23.91
CA LEU A 307 0.49 5.40 -24.01
C LEU A 307 -0.51 6.45 -24.54
N PRO A 308 -1.57 6.04 -25.26
CA PRO A 308 -2.66 6.93 -25.62
C PRO A 308 -3.32 7.56 -24.39
N LEU A 309 -3.79 8.81 -24.52
CA LEU A 309 -4.43 9.55 -23.43
C LEU A 309 -5.62 8.79 -22.81
N LYS A 310 -6.47 8.17 -23.64
CA LYS A 310 -7.61 7.37 -23.16
C LYS A 310 -7.16 6.21 -22.27
N LEU A 311 -6.12 5.49 -22.69
CA LEU A 311 -5.56 4.38 -21.93
C LEU A 311 -4.91 4.88 -20.63
N LYS A 312 -4.15 5.99 -20.65
CA LYS A 312 -3.60 6.61 -19.43
C LYS A 312 -4.69 6.94 -18.41
N ASN A 313 -5.79 7.56 -18.85
CA ASN A 313 -6.92 7.88 -17.99
C ASN A 313 -7.60 6.63 -17.42
N HIS A 314 -7.76 5.59 -18.25
CA HIS A 314 -8.28 4.30 -17.80
C HIS A 314 -7.41 3.69 -16.70
N LEU A 315 -6.09 3.62 -16.90
CA LEU A 315 -5.16 3.04 -15.91
C LEU A 315 -5.20 3.80 -14.59
N LYS A 316 -5.20 5.14 -14.64
CA LYS A 316 -5.29 5.99 -13.44
C LYS A 316 -6.53 5.71 -12.59
N SER A 317 -7.64 5.33 -13.21
CA SER A 317 -8.88 4.98 -12.52
C SER A 317 -8.93 3.52 -12.04
N ASN A 318 -8.09 2.64 -12.58
CA ASN A 318 -8.13 1.20 -12.35
C ASN A 318 -6.79 0.65 -11.82
N VAL A 319 -6.05 1.50 -11.11
CA VAL A 319 -4.84 1.12 -10.37
C VAL A 319 -5.04 1.30 -8.89
N GLY A 320 -4.55 0.34 -8.14
CA GLY A 320 -4.57 0.36 -6.68
C GLY A 320 -3.74 -0.76 -6.11
N PHE A 321 -3.77 -0.89 -4.79
CA PHE A 321 -3.03 -1.94 -4.09
C PHE A 321 -3.96 -3.00 -3.54
N ILE A 322 -3.52 -4.24 -3.67
CA ILE A 322 -4.00 -5.39 -2.94
C ILE A 322 -3.09 -5.54 -1.73
N HIS A 323 -3.70 -5.74 -0.57
CA HIS A 323 -2.98 -6.07 0.64
C HIS A 323 -3.05 -7.59 0.84
N TYR A 324 -1.88 -8.24 0.90
CA TYR A 324 -1.77 -9.69 1.02
C TYR A 324 -0.66 -10.04 1.99
N LYS A 325 -0.98 -10.71 3.10
CA LYS A 325 0.01 -11.15 4.12
C LYS A 325 1.03 -10.05 4.47
N ASN A 326 0.54 -8.85 4.77
CA ASN A 326 1.32 -7.64 5.12
C ASN A 326 2.18 -7.04 3.98
N LYS A 327 1.97 -7.46 2.74
CA LYS A 327 2.63 -6.91 1.54
C LYS A 327 1.63 -6.10 0.72
N TYR A 328 2.11 -5.01 0.10
CA TYR A 328 1.30 -4.18 -0.79
C TYR A 328 1.68 -4.45 -2.25
N ILE A 329 0.73 -4.96 -3.00
CA ILE A 329 0.91 -5.37 -4.40
C ILE A 329 0.09 -4.42 -5.27
N MET A 330 0.73 -3.72 -6.19
CA MET A 330 -0.02 -2.84 -7.09
C MET A 330 -0.65 -3.69 -8.20
N MET A 331 -1.98 -3.65 -8.30
CA MET A 331 -2.72 -4.22 -9.42
C MET A 331 -3.16 -3.09 -10.34
N ILE A 332 -2.92 -3.28 -11.64
CA ILE A 332 -3.39 -2.42 -12.71
C ILE A 332 -4.30 -3.26 -13.60
N GLU A 333 -5.60 -2.94 -13.63
CA GLU A 333 -6.52 -3.54 -14.59
C GLU A 333 -6.46 -2.79 -15.92
N VAL A 334 -6.40 -3.55 -17.00
CA VAL A 334 -6.21 -3.06 -18.35
C VAL A 334 -7.33 -3.63 -19.23
N ASN A 335 -8.24 -2.76 -19.64
CA ASN A 335 -9.32 -3.13 -20.53
C ASN A 335 -9.15 -2.46 -21.90
N CYS A 336 -9.73 -3.08 -22.94
CA CYS A 336 -9.95 -2.40 -24.21
C CYS A 336 -10.96 -1.27 -23.98
N THR A 337 -10.54 -0.01 -24.17
CA THR A 337 -11.41 1.15 -23.93
C THR A 337 -12.31 1.44 -25.13
N ASP A 338 -11.73 1.59 -26.32
CA ASP A 338 -12.42 2.04 -27.54
C ASP A 338 -11.49 1.81 -28.75
N GLY A 339 -11.50 0.58 -29.27
CA GLY A 339 -10.63 0.16 -30.37
C GLY A 339 -9.17 -0.10 -29.96
N PRO A 340 -8.28 -0.33 -30.94
CA PRO A 340 -6.88 -0.62 -30.67
C PRO A 340 -6.15 0.60 -30.11
N SER A 341 -5.35 0.36 -29.08
CA SER A 341 -4.40 1.30 -28.51
C SER A 341 -3.06 1.20 -29.22
N LEU A 342 -2.58 2.35 -29.73
CA LEU A 342 -1.28 2.47 -30.38
C LEU A 342 -0.25 3.08 -29.41
N TYR A 343 0.87 2.40 -29.22
CA TYR A 343 1.99 2.94 -28.45
C TYR A 343 2.74 3.97 -29.29
N ASN A 344 3.07 5.12 -28.70
CA ASN A 344 3.72 6.24 -29.39
C ASN A 344 3.01 6.60 -30.72
N GLU A 345 1.68 6.52 -30.71
CA GLU A 345 0.77 6.87 -31.82
C GLU A 345 0.86 5.99 -33.08
N THR A 346 1.88 5.13 -33.21
CA THR A 346 2.20 4.43 -34.47
C THR A 346 2.37 2.93 -34.30
N GLU A 347 2.64 2.42 -33.10
CA GLU A 347 3.02 1.03 -32.88
C GLU A 347 1.87 0.24 -32.25
N LEU A 348 1.37 -0.76 -32.97
CA LEU A 348 0.36 -1.70 -32.46
C LEU A 348 1.06 -2.91 -31.86
N TYR A 349 0.94 -3.09 -30.55
CA TYR A 349 1.44 -4.26 -29.85
C TYR A 349 0.29 -5.23 -29.52
N ILE A 350 0.55 -6.53 -29.57
CA ILE A 350 -0.39 -7.60 -29.15
C ILE A 350 0.36 -8.62 -28.29
N ARG A 351 -0.34 -9.41 -27.46
CA ARG A 351 0.30 -10.55 -26.78
C ARG A 351 0.04 -11.86 -27.52
N LYS A 352 1.07 -12.69 -27.58
CA LYS A 352 0.99 -14.11 -27.97
C LYS A 352 1.51 -14.93 -26.79
N GLY A 353 0.59 -15.45 -25.98
CA GLY A 353 0.95 -16.04 -24.68
C GLY A 353 1.58 -14.98 -23.75
N PRO A 354 2.78 -15.21 -23.18
CA PRO A 354 3.43 -14.27 -22.28
C PRO A 354 4.15 -13.14 -23.03
N ASN A 355 4.41 -13.32 -24.33
CA ASN A 355 5.24 -12.46 -25.14
C ASN A 355 4.46 -11.27 -25.72
N VAL A 356 5.14 -10.13 -25.82
CA VAL A 356 4.63 -8.91 -26.45
C VAL A 356 5.28 -8.75 -27.82
N ASP A 357 4.47 -8.75 -28.87
CA ASP A 357 4.92 -8.59 -30.25
C ASP A 357 4.49 -7.24 -30.81
N LEU A 358 5.39 -6.56 -31.52
CA LEU A 358 5.01 -5.46 -32.41
C LEU A 358 4.32 -6.07 -33.63
N TYR A 359 3.01 -5.87 -33.75
CA TYR A 359 2.21 -6.41 -34.83
C TYR A 359 2.24 -5.53 -36.08
N LEU A 360 2.12 -4.22 -35.89
CA LEU A 360 2.08 -3.25 -36.97
C LEU A 360 2.75 -1.95 -36.53
N LYS A 361 3.53 -1.35 -37.42
CA LYS A 361 4.03 0.02 -37.28
C LYS A 361 3.45 0.86 -38.40
N LEU A 362 2.58 1.79 -38.06
CA LEU A 362 2.04 2.76 -39.00
C LEU A 362 3.17 3.73 -39.39
N THR A 363 3.51 3.77 -40.68
CA THR A 363 4.33 4.85 -41.23
C THR A 363 3.44 6.08 -41.41
N GLN A 364 3.88 7.23 -40.90
CA GLN A 364 3.24 8.50 -41.24
C GLN A 364 3.31 8.67 -42.77
N VAL A 365 2.16 8.92 -43.39
CA VAL A 365 2.04 9.26 -44.81
C VAL A 365 2.38 10.73 -44.99
#